data_AF-A0A968R7Q6-F1
#
_entry.id   AF-A0A968R7Q6-F1
#
_cell.length_a   1.000
_cell.length_b   1.000
_cell.length_c   1.000
_cell.angle_alpha   90.00
_cell.angle_beta   90.00
_cell.angle_gamma   90.00
#
_symmetry.space_group_name_H-M   'P 1'
#
loop_
_entity.id
_entity.type
_entity.pdbx_description
1 polymer ?
#
loop_
_entity_poly.entity_id
_entity_poly.type
_entity_poly.pdbx_seq_one_letter_code
_entity_poly.pdbx_strand_id
1 'polypeptide(L)'
;MTSNNSFNTAIEASLQQAYSILNNFAKADDFIAKVQSIFGTNFDVSKLAEIRQQWINGNFTSLPAIEIRTGSELQGAKAAYAGSNNTIYVSEDFLTQNADNLQGITSVLLEEIGHSVDWSINTSDTPGDEGAIFSATVLGQHLDASTLGAIKQEDDSNL
;
A
#
# COMPACT_ATOMS: atom_id res chain seq x y z
N MET A 1 -24.51 14.67 1.17
CA MET A 1 -24.34 13.72 2.29
C MET A 1 -24.36 12.25 1.85
N THR A 2 -24.71 11.92 0.60
CA THR A 2 -24.71 10.54 0.07
C THR A 2 -23.33 10.07 -0.41
N SER A 3 -22.50 10.96 -0.97
CA SER A 3 -21.19 10.62 -1.53
C SER A 3 -20.20 10.12 -0.46
N ASN A 4 -20.08 10.81 0.68
CA ASN A 4 -19.14 10.39 1.74
C ASN A 4 -19.48 9.02 2.32
N ASN A 5 -20.77 8.68 2.42
CA ASN A 5 -21.17 7.35 2.90
C ASN A 5 -20.83 6.26 1.88
N SER A 6 -20.94 6.56 0.58
CA SER A 6 -20.55 5.66 -0.51
C SER A 6 -19.03 5.45 -0.56
N PHE A 7 -18.25 6.51 -0.39
CA PHE A 7 -16.78 6.42 -0.38
C PHE A 7 -16.27 5.62 0.81
N ASN A 8 -16.81 5.85 2.01
CA ASN A 8 -16.46 5.07 3.18
C ASN A 8 -16.79 3.58 2.96
N THR A 9 -17.96 3.27 2.40
CA THR A 9 -18.33 1.89 2.08
C THR A 9 -17.35 1.24 1.09
N ALA A 10 -16.95 1.96 0.04
CA ALA A 10 -16.00 1.45 -0.95
C ALA A 10 -14.59 1.24 -0.37
N ILE A 11 -14.11 2.17 0.46
CA ILE A 11 -12.84 2.04 1.18
C ILE A 11 -12.90 0.86 2.14
N GLU A 12 -13.94 0.73 2.96
CA GLU A 12 -14.11 -0.38 3.90
C GLU A 12 -14.09 -1.73 3.18
N ALA A 13 -14.83 -1.86 2.07
CA ALA A 13 -14.85 -3.08 1.27
C ALA A 13 -13.48 -3.39 0.63
N SER A 14 -12.74 -2.36 0.22
CA SER A 14 -11.40 -2.50 -0.36
C SER A 14 -10.35 -2.86 0.70
N LEU A 15 -10.46 -2.30 1.91
CA LEU A 15 -9.62 -2.66 3.05
C LEU A 15 -9.83 -4.12 3.47
N GLN A 16 -11.07 -4.62 3.49
CA GLN A 16 -11.32 -6.04 3.76
C GLN A 16 -10.64 -6.95 2.73
N GLN A 17 -10.61 -6.55 1.45
CA GLN A 17 -9.87 -7.27 0.41
C GLN A 17 -8.35 -7.19 0.65
N ALA A 18 -7.82 -6.00 0.90
CA ALA A 18 -6.41 -5.80 1.22
C ALA A 18 -5.97 -6.65 2.42
N TYR A 19 -6.76 -6.70 3.49
CA TYR A 19 -6.49 -7.50 4.69
C TYR A 19 -6.43 -9.00 4.37
N SER A 20 -7.36 -9.50 3.54
CA SER A 20 -7.33 -10.90 3.09
C SER A 20 -6.06 -11.20 2.28
N ILE A 21 -5.70 -10.29 1.37
CA ILE A 21 -4.49 -10.38 0.53
C ILE A 21 -3.23 -10.39 1.40
N LEU A 22 -3.09 -9.43 2.32
CA LEU A 22 -1.95 -9.32 3.24
C LEU A 22 -1.84 -10.53 4.19
N ASN A 23 -2.96 -11.04 4.69
CA ASN A 23 -2.98 -12.26 5.51
C ASN A 23 -2.43 -13.46 4.74
N ASN A 24 -2.86 -13.65 3.49
CA ASN A 24 -2.38 -14.72 2.63
C ASN A 24 -0.90 -14.54 2.26
N PHE A 25 -0.50 -13.31 1.92
CA PHE A 25 0.90 -12.96 1.65
C PHE A 25 1.82 -13.27 2.84
N ALA A 26 1.42 -12.89 4.06
CA ALA A 26 2.20 -13.14 5.27
C ALA A 26 2.39 -14.64 5.57
N LYS A 27 1.45 -15.48 5.14
CA LYS A 27 1.49 -16.95 5.30
C LYS A 27 2.29 -17.66 4.21
N ALA A 28 2.68 -16.97 3.14
CA ALA A 28 3.42 -17.58 2.05
C ALA A 28 4.82 -18.03 2.49
N ASP A 29 5.26 -19.19 2.00
CA ASP A 29 6.60 -19.74 2.28
C ASP A 29 7.71 -18.83 1.72
N ASP A 30 7.43 -18.13 0.63
CA ASP A 30 8.35 -17.21 -0.04
C ASP A 30 8.23 -15.75 0.42
N PHE A 31 7.52 -15.48 1.52
CA PHE A 31 7.29 -14.12 2.06
C PHE A 31 8.58 -13.30 2.16
N ILE A 32 9.63 -13.84 2.78
CA ILE A 32 10.89 -13.12 2.97
C ILE A 32 11.56 -12.82 1.63
N ALA A 33 11.55 -13.76 0.68
CA ALA A 33 12.14 -13.56 -0.64
C ALA A 33 11.41 -12.45 -1.41
N LYS A 34 10.07 -12.39 -1.32
CA LYS A 34 9.27 -11.33 -1.92
C LYS A 34 9.53 -9.97 -1.29
N VAL A 35 9.54 -9.87 0.04
CA VAL A 35 9.89 -8.64 0.76
C VAL A 35 11.28 -8.16 0.35
N GLN A 36 12.27 -9.05 0.27
CA GLN A 36 13.62 -8.70 -0.14
C GLN A 36 13.72 -8.20 -1.59
N SER A 37 12.84 -8.69 -2.48
CA SER A 37 12.79 -8.24 -3.87
C SER A 37 12.20 -6.83 -4.03
N ILE A 38 11.40 -6.39 -3.05
CA ILE A 38 10.75 -5.08 -3.01
C ILE A 38 11.67 -4.08 -2.29
N PHE A 39 11.94 -4.32 -1.00
CA PHE A 39 12.57 -3.37 -0.07
C PHE A 39 14.08 -3.55 0.09
N GLY A 40 14.70 -4.41 -0.72
CA GLY A 40 16.11 -4.78 -0.58
C GLY A 40 16.37 -5.69 0.63
N THR A 41 17.62 -5.79 1.07
CA THR A 41 18.04 -6.78 2.09
C THR A 41 18.44 -6.17 3.43
N ASN A 42 18.45 -4.84 3.54
CA ASN A 42 19.02 -4.12 4.67
C ASN A 42 17.94 -3.40 5.52
N PHE A 43 16.89 -4.13 5.86
CA PHE A 43 15.78 -3.68 6.70
C PHE A 43 15.85 -4.27 8.12
N ASP A 44 15.08 -3.71 9.04
CA ASP A 44 14.87 -4.23 10.40
C ASP A 44 14.04 -5.53 10.38
N VAL A 45 14.72 -6.65 10.51
CA VAL A 45 14.12 -8.00 10.50
C VAL A 45 13.15 -8.22 11.67
N SER A 46 13.34 -7.55 12.80
CA SER A 46 12.48 -7.70 13.98
C SER A 46 11.14 -6.98 13.76
N LYS A 47 11.17 -5.77 13.20
CA LYS A 47 9.94 -5.05 12.83
C LYS A 47 9.16 -5.77 11.73
N LEU A 48 9.85 -6.29 10.71
CA LEU A 48 9.20 -7.08 9.67
C LEU A 48 8.52 -8.34 10.25
N ALA A 49 9.18 -9.03 11.19
CA ALA A 49 8.61 -10.19 11.85
C ALA A 49 7.37 -9.85 12.68
N GLU A 50 7.35 -8.68 13.33
CA GLU A 50 6.18 -8.18 14.06
C GLU A 50 5.00 -7.90 13.11
N ILE A 51 5.23 -7.14 12.03
CA ILE A 51 4.22 -6.85 11.00
C ILE A 51 3.66 -8.16 10.44
N ARG A 52 4.52 -9.10 10.07
CA ARG A 52 4.13 -10.41 9.55
C ARG A 52 3.23 -11.15 10.53
N GLN A 53 3.58 -11.18 11.80
CA GLN A 53 2.81 -11.89 12.83
C GLN A 53 1.44 -11.24 13.07
N GLN A 54 1.37 -9.92 13.04
CA GLN A 54 0.11 -9.17 13.11
C GLN A 54 -0.80 -9.57 11.94
N TRP A 55 -0.29 -9.52 10.71
CA TRP A 55 -1.06 -9.90 9.51
C TRP A 55 -1.51 -11.36 9.54
N ILE A 56 -0.66 -12.32 9.93
CA ILE A 56 -1.03 -13.75 10.07
C ILE A 56 -2.22 -13.92 11.01
N ASN A 57 -2.22 -13.17 12.11
CA ASN A 57 -3.27 -13.21 13.13
C ASN A 57 -4.54 -12.41 12.73
N GLY A 58 -4.55 -11.79 11.55
CA GLY A 58 -5.64 -10.91 11.12
C GLY A 58 -5.71 -9.61 11.91
N ASN A 59 -4.61 -9.24 12.58
CA ASN A 59 -4.50 -7.96 13.27
C ASN A 59 -3.92 -6.91 12.31
N PHE A 60 -4.72 -5.91 11.97
CA PHE A 60 -4.36 -4.81 11.08
C PHE A 60 -4.43 -3.45 11.76
N THR A 61 -4.47 -3.40 13.09
CA THR A 61 -4.61 -2.14 13.85
C THR A 61 -3.38 -1.24 13.77
N SER A 62 -2.24 -1.77 13.31
CA SER A 62 -0.99 -1.05 13.07
C SER A 62 -0.93 -0.40 11.69
N LEU A 63 -1.84 -0.76 10.78
CA LEU A 63 -1.89 -0.14 9.46
C LEU A 63 -2.28 1.35 9.56
N PRO A 64 -1.90 2.16 8.56
CA PRO A 64 -2.19 3.59 8.56
C PRO A 64 -3.69 3.90 8.69
N ALA A 65 -3.99 5.04 9.31
CA ALA A 65 -5.35 5.59 9.26
C ALA A 65 -5.69 6.01 7.82
N ILE A 66 -6.98 6.01 7.45
CA ILE A 66 -7.43 6.49 6.14
C ILE A 66 -8.17 7.81 6.29
N GLU A 67 -7.79 8.80 5.48
CA GLU A 67 -8.49 10.08 5.38
C GLU A 67 -8.77 10.43 3.91
N ILE A 68 -9.96 10.94 3.61
CA ILE A 68 -10.31 11.39 2.25
C ILE A 68 -9.92 12.87 2.12
N ARG A 69 -9.18 13.20 1.05
CA ARG A 69 -8.75 14.57 0.70
C ARG A 69 -9.13 14.90 -0.73
N THR A 70 -9.18 16.18 -1.07
CA THR A 70 -9.42 16.59 -2.46
C THR A 70 -8.21 16.23 -3.34
N GLY A 71 -8.43 15.97 -4.63
CA GLY A 71 -7.31 15.71 -5.55
C GLY A 71 -6.34 16.89 -5.64
N SER A 72 -6.81 18.13 -5.44
CA SER A 72 -5.96 19.31 -5.36
C SER A 72 -5.01 19.32 -4.16
N GLU A 73 -5.46 18.83 -2.99
CA GLU A 73 -4.59 18.70 -1.81
C GLU A 73 -3.51 17.64 -2.03
N LEU A 74 -3.80 16.63 -2.85
CA LEU A 74 -2.88 15.54 -3.20
C LEU A 74 -2.15 15.77 -4.54
N GLN A 75 -2.19 17.00 -5.09
CA GLN A 75 -1.51 17.36 -6.34
C GLN A 75 -1.85 16.44 -7.53
N GLY A 76 -3.06 15.85 -7.54
CA GLY A 76 -3.54 14.93 -8.56
C GLY A 76 -3.24 13.45 -8.30
N ALA A 77 -2.57 13.09 -7.19
CA ALA A 77 -2.36 11.71 -6.81
C ALA A 77 -3.67 10.98 -6.45
N LYS A 78 -3.68 9.65 -6.61
CA LYS A 78 -4.84 8.81 -6.26
C LYS A 78 -4.93 8.60 -4.75
N ALA A 79 -3.79 8.39 -4.13
CA ALA A 79 -3.58 8.40 -2.70
C ALA A 79 -2.13 8.85 -2.41
N ALA A 80 -1.81 9.02 -1.13
CA ALA A 80 -0.45 9.24 -0.65
C ALA A 80 -0.33 8.80 0.82
N TYR A 81 0.78 8.14 1.17
CA TYR A 81 1.12 7.77 2.53
C TYR A 81 2.00 8.84 3.20
N ALA A 82 1.50 9.39 4.31
CA ALA A 82 2.26 10.30 5.15
C ALA A 82 2.88 9.57 6.34
N GLY A 83 4.19 9.29 6.26
CA GLY A 83 4.96 8.66 7.34
C GLY A 83 5.00 9.45 8.65
N SER A 84 4.85 10.79 8.59
CA SER A 84 4.91 11.68 9.76
C SER A 84 3.79 11.45 10.79
N ASN A 85 2.63 10.96 10.35
CA ASN A 85 1.46 10.71 11.20
C ASN A 85 0.81 9.34 10.93
N ASN A 86 1.46 8.49 10.13
CA ASN A 86 0.97 7.16 9.75
C ASN A 86 -0.46 7.20 9.17
N THR A 87 -0.66 8.02 8.14
CA THR A 87 -1.97 8.21 7.49
C THR A 87 -1.87 8.06 5.98
N ILE A 88 -2.81 7.34 5.38
CA ILE A 88 -3.04 7.29 3.95
C ILE A 88 -4.14 8.30 3.61
N TYR A 89 -3.80 9.27 2.77
CA TYR A 89 -4.75 10.20 2.19
C TYR A 89 -5.25 9.66 0.86
N VAL A 90 -6.55 9.53 0.67
CA VAL A 90 -7.16 9.04 -0.57
C VAL A 90 -7.91 10.17 -1.26
N SER A 91 -7.69 10.33 -2.56
CA SER A 91 -8.31 11.39 -3.36
C SER A 91 -9.81 11.15 -3.54
N GLU A 92 -10.62 12.15 -3.20
CA GLU A 92 -12.06 12.18 -3.48
C GLU A 92 -12.34 12.07 -4.99
N ASP A 93 -11.49 12.69 -5.83
CA ASP A 93 -11.63 12.64 -7.28
C ASP A 93 -11.38 11.22 -7.81
N PHE A 94 -10.41 10.51 -7.22
CA PHE A 94 -10.14 9.11 -7.54
C PHE A 94 -11.31 8.21 -7.13
N LEU A 95 -11.83 8.38 -5.92
CA LEU A 95 -12.96 7.60 -5.40
C LEU A 95 -14.24 7.86 -6.22
N THR A 96 -14.47 9.10 -6.63
CA THR A 96 -15.61 9.46 -7.50
C THR A 96 -15.55 8.70 -8.82
N GLN A 97 -14.37 8.55 -9.41
CA GLN A 97 -14.18 7.86 -10.68
C GLN A 97 -14.15 6.32 -10.55
N ASN A 98 -13.92 5.80 -9.34
CA ASN A 98 -13.68 4.37 -9.10
C ASN A 98 -14.62 3.76 -8.06
N ALA A 99 -15.75 4.41 -7.74
CA ALA A 99 -16.67 3.96 -6.69
C ALA A 99 -17.13 2.49 -6.86
N ASP A 100 -17.28 2.03 -8.11
CA ASP A 100 -17.67 0.65 -8.44
C ASP A 100 -16.47 -0.27 -8.76
N ASN A 101 -15.24 0.25 -8.71
CA ASN A 101 -13.99 -0.47 -9.01
C ASN A 101 -13.20 -0.76 -7.72
N LEU A 102 -13.73 -1.67 -6.90
CA LEU A 102 -13.09 -2.04 -5.63
C LEU A 102 -11.68 -2.61 -5.82
N GLN A 103 -11.40 -3.29 -6.92
CA GLN A 103 -10.06 -3.81 -7.20
C GLN A 103 -9.06 -2.68 -7.42
N GLY A 104 -9.45 -1.64 -8.15
CA GLY A 104 -8.60 -0.45 -8.35
C GLY A 104 -8.31 0.28 -7.05
N ILE A 105 -9.33 0.47 -6.20
CA ILE A 105 -9.15 1.08 -4.87
C ILE A 105 -8.25 0.19 -3.98
N THR A 106 -8.47 -1.12 -3.98
CA THR A 106 -7.64 -2.07 -3.22
C THR A 106 -6.18 -2.02 -3.66
N SER A 107 -5.91 -1.95 -4.97
CA SER A 107 -4.55 -1.84 -5.51
C SER A 107 -3.84 -0.59 -5.01
N VAL A 108 -4.52 0.56 -5.03
CA VAL A 108 -3.97 1.84 -4.53
C VAL A 108 -3.75 1.77 -3.02
N LEU A 109 -4.69 1.23 -2.25
CA LEU A 109 -4.49 1.09 -0.80
C LEU A 109 -3.31 0.16 -0.45
N LEU A 110 -3.10 -0.91 -1.22
CA LEU A 110 -1.98 -1.82 -1.03
C LEU A 110 -0.63 -1.16 -1.36
N GLU A 111 -0.61 -0.27 -2.35
CA GLU A 111 0.57 0.53 -2.71
C GLU A 111 1.01 1.41 -1.54
N GLU A 112 0.07 2.18 -0.98
CA GLU A 112 0.33 3.03 0.18
C GLU A 112 0.64 2.24 1.47
N ILE A 113 0.05 1.06 1.64
CA ILE A 113 0.45 0.14 2.72
C ILE A 113 1.90 -0.33 2.50
N GLY A 114 2.33 -0.54 1.26
CA GLY A 114 3.72 -0.85 0.89
C GLY A 114 4.69 0.22 1.38
N HIS A 115 4.43 1.50 1.10
CA HIS A 115 5.22 2.62 1.62
C HIS A 115 5.23 2.65 3.15
N SER A 116 4.09 2.38 3.80
CA SER A 116 4.04 2.30 5.27
C SER A 116 4.91 1.19 5.86
N VAL A 117 5.05 0.08 5.13
CA VAL A 117 5.92 -1.04 5.51
C VAL A 117 7.37 -0.63 5.33
N ASP A 118 7.72 -0.03 4.18
CA ASP A 118 9.08 0.48 3.92
C ASP A 118 9.51 1.45 5.03
N TRP A 119 8.70 2.49 5.28
CA TRP A 119 8.90 3.47 6.33
C TRP A 119 9.09 2.84 7.71
N SER A 120 8.39 1.73 7.98
CA SER A 120 8.48 1.05 9.27
C SER A 120 9.79 0.28 9.42
N ILE A 121 10.22 -0.43 8.37
CA ILE A 121 11.33 -1.40 8.45
C ILE A 121 12.67 -0.84 7.99
N ASN A 122 12.69 0.17 7.15
CA ASN A 122 13.89 0.80 6.63
C ASN A 122 14.23 2.11 7.37
N THR A 123 15.50 2.51 7.29
CA THR A 123 15.99 3.78 7.88
C THR A 123 16.03 4.92 6.87
N SER A 124 15.94 4.57 5.59
CA SER A 124 15.84 5.47 4.46
C SER A 124 14.90 4.82 3.46
N ASP A 125 14.18 5.65 2.75
CA ASP A 125 13.31 5.28 1.63
C ASP A 125 13.99 4.32 0.64
N THR A 126 13.26 3.30 0.21
CA THR A 126 13.72 2.39 -0.85
C THR A 126 13.62 3.12 -2.19
N PRO A 127 14.67 3.17 -3.03
CA PRO A 127 14.58 3.90 -4.31
C PRO A 127 13.58 3.29 -5.30
N GLY A 128 12.85 4.16 -5.99
CA GLY A 128 11.75 3.77 -6.88
C GLY A 128 10.45 3.67 -6.13
N ASP A 129 9.34 3.41 -6.82
CA ASP A 129 8.04 3.24 -6.16
C ASP A 129 7.90 1.80 -5.61
N GLU A 130 8.45 1.56 -4.41
CA GLU A 130 8.41 0.26 -3.76
C GLU A 130 6.99 -0.13 -3.32
N GLY A 131 6.11 0.86 -3.11
CA GLY A 131 4.69 0.68 -2.87
C GLY A 131 4.01 -0.01 -4.05
N ALA A 132 4.25 0.46 -5.28
CA ALA A 132 3.66 -0.12 -6.49
C ALA A 132 4.18 -1.54 -6.72
N ILE A 133 5.48 -1.77 -6.49
CA ILE A 133 6.08 -3.11 -6.56
C ILE A 133 5.45 -4.02 -5.49
N PHE A 134 5.24 -3.52 -4.28
CA PHE A 134 4.56 -4.25 -3.20
C PHE A 134 3.14 -4.63 -3.60
N SER A 135 2.34 -3.67 -4.05
CA SER A 135 0.95 -3.88 -4.50
C SER A 135 0.86 -4.94 -5.58
N ALA A 136 1.67 -4.84 -6.63
CA ALA A 136 1.75 -5.83 -7.69
C ALA A 136 2.13 -7.21 -7.15
N THR A 137 3.12 -7.28 -6.26
CA THR A 137 3.62 -8.54 -5.68
C THR A 137 2.56 -9.26 -4.85
N VAL A 138 1.86 -8.55 -3.96
CA VAL A 138 0.84 -9.17 -3.09
C VAL A 138 -0.44 -9.51 -3.86
N LEU A 139 -0.73 -8.80 -4.95
CA LEU A 139 -1.80 -9.15 -5.91
C LEU A 139 -1.42 -10.30 -6.85
N GLY A 140 -0.18 -10.79 -6.81
CA GLY A 140 0.31 -11.85 -7.70
C GLY A 140 0.40 -11.42 -9.16
N GLN A 141 0.54 -10.11 -9.42
CA GLN A 141 0.71 -9.57 -10.75
C GLN A 141 2.15 -9.78 -11.24
N HIS A 142 2.30 -10.06 -12.53
CA HIS A 142 3.61 -10.20 -13.15
C HIS A 142 4.06 -8.85 -13.73
N LEU A 143 5.05 -8.24 -13.09
CA LEU A 143 5.78 -7.10 -13.65
C LEU A 143 6.87 -7.62 -14.58
N ASP A 144 6.76 -7.34 -15.88
CA ASP A 144 7.88 -7.62 -16.79
C ASP A 144 9.10 -6.76 -16.47
N ALA A 145 10.27 -7.16 -16.98
CA ALA A 145 11.52 -6.48 -16.67
C ALA A 145 11.55 -5.00 -17.08
N SER A 146 10.79 -4.62 -18.12
CA SER A 146 10.71 -3.24 -18.58
C SER A 146 9.88 -2.40 -17.62
N THR A 147 8.73 -2.92 -17.20
CA THR A 147 7.80 -2.27 -16.26
C THR A 147 8.44 -2.15 -14.89
N LEU A 148 9.02 -3.24 -14.38
CA LEU A 148 9.76 -3.22 -13.12
C LEU A 148 10.94 -2.25 -13.18
N GLY A 149 11.64 -2.20 -14.32
CA GLY A 149 12.74 -1.26 -14.53
C GLY A 149 12.29 0.20 -14.56
N ALA A 150 11.07 0.48 -15.05
CA ALA A 150 10.48 1.81 -15.03
C ALA A 150 10.09 2.24 -13.61
N ILE A 151 9.35 1.39 -12.88
CA ILE A 151 8.91 1.65 -11.50
C ILE A 151 10.11 1.92 -10.57
N LYS A 152 11.20 1.16 -10.74
CA LYS A 152 12.46 1.34 -9.98
C LYS A 152 13.22 2.64 -10.30
N GLN A 153 12.80 3.40 -11.30
CA GLN A 153 13.37 4.70 -11.67
C GLN A 153 12.46 5.87 -11.27
N GLU A 154 11.27 5.59 -10.73
CA GLU A 154 10.36 6.62 -10.25
C GLU A 154 10.95 7.27 -8.98
N ASP A 155 10.56 8.51 -8.71
CA ASP A 155 10.90 9.24 -7.50
C ASP A 155 9.59 9.67 -6.86
N ASP A 156 9.17 8.90 -5.88
CA ASP A 156 7.93 8.99 -5.11
C ASP A 156 8.15 9.52 -3.68
N SER A 157 9.40 9.83 -3.34
CA SER A 157 9.82 10.38 -2.05
C SER A 157 9.18 11.72 -1.65
N ASN A 158 8.42 12.35 -2.56
CA ASN A 158 7.76 13.66 -2.38
C ASN A 158 6.22 13.59 -2.37
N LEU A 159 5.61 12.40 -2.25
CA LEU A 159 4.15 12.25 -2.14
C LEU A 159 3.63 12.45 -0.71
#